data_AF-A0A822E8G6-F1
#
_entry.id   AF-A0A822E8G6-F1
#
_cell.length_a   1.000
_cell.length_b   1.000
_cell.length_c   1.000
_cell.angle_alpha   90.00
_cell.angle_beta   90.00
_cell.angle_gamma   90.00
#
_symmetry.space_group_name_H-M   'P 1'
#
loop_
_entity.id
_entity.type
_entity.pdbx_description
1 polymer ?
#
loop_
_entity_poly.entity_id
_entity_poly.type
_entity_poly.pdbx_seq_one_letter_code
_entity_poly.pdbx_strand_id
1 'polypeptide(L)' 'VRISHGSYKGYIGNVKDSALSTRKVEPHAKRQRITVNRNRVVSIKNDSQTPRCGYMIRIDLIR' A
#
# COMPACT_ATOMS: atom_id res chain seq x y z
N VAL A 1 4.53 -1.15 -0.12
CA VAL A 1 3.38 -2.08 -0.36
C VAL A 1 2.12 -1.29 -0.66
N ARG A 2 1.16 -1.86 -1.39
CA ARG A 2 -0.16 -1.26 -1.64
C ARG A 2 -1.23 -2.02 -0.85
N ILE A 3 -2.12 -1.31 -0.18
CA ILE A 3 -3.26 -1.91 0.51
C ILE A 3 -4.37 -2.17 -0.51
N SER A 4 -4.86 -3.41 -0.61
CA SER A 4 -5.81 -3.84 -1.64
C SER A 4 -7.28 -3.79 -1.23
N HIS A 5 -7.58 -3.76 0.08
CA HIS A 5 -8.95 -3.85 0.61
C HIS A 5 -9.15 -2.99 1.86
N GLY A 6 -10.43 -2.70 2.19
CA GLY A 6 -10.84 -1.92 3.36
C GLY A 6 -10.71 -0.40 3.18
N SER A 7 -10.87 0.37 4.26
CA SER A 7 -10.87 1.84 4.23
C SER A 7 -9.55 2.48 3.79
N TYR A 8 -8.47 1.70 3.80
CA TYR A 8 -7.15 2.13 3.33
C TYR A 8 -6.80 1.56 1.94
N LYS A 9 -7.78 1.02 1.20
CA LYS A 9 -7.56 0.53 -0.18
C LYS A 9 -6.93 1.63 -1.05
N GLY A 10 -5.91 1.26 -1.81
CA GLY A 10 -5.18 2.16 -2.72
C GLY A 10 -4.01 2.90 -2.05
N TYR A 11 -3.98 3.00 -0.71
CA TYR A 11 -2.87 3.65 -0.02
C TYR A 11 -1.57 2.87 -0.21
N ILE A 12 -0.52 3.61 -0.54
CA ILE A 12 0.84 3.11 -0.65
C ILE A 12 1.59 3.49 0.61
N GLY A 13 2.33 2.54 1.17
CA GLY A 13 3.11 2.76 2.37
C GLY A 13 4.24 1.77 2.55
N ASN A 14 5.10 2.09 3.52
CA ASN A 14 6.22 1.26 3.90
C ASN A 14 5.82 0.31 5.04
N VAL A 15 6.28 -0.94 4.97
CA VAL A 15 6.10 -1.89 6.06
C VAL A 15 7.16 -1.60 7.13
N LYS A 16 6.72 -1.29 8.35
CA LYS A 16 7.62 -1.05 9.51
C LYS A 16 7.84 -2.30 10.35
N ASP A 17 6.85 -3.19 10.36
CA ASP A 17 6.86 -4.43 11.16
C ASP A 17 5.94 -5.44 10.49
N SER A 18 6.35 -6.71 10.48
CA SER A 18 5.61 -7.79 9.82
C SER A 18 5.51 -8.98 10.75
N ALA A 19 4.33 -9.15 11.34
CA ALA A 19 3.95 -10.36 12.06
C ALA A 19 3.43 -11.43 11.06
N LEU A 20 3.15 -12.63 11.59
CA LEU A 20 2.64 -13.76 10.80
C LEU A 20 1.34 -13.41 10.05
N SER A 21 0.38 -12.77 10.75
CA SER A 21 -0.97 -12.49 10.25
C SER A 21 -1.23 -11.02 9.89
N THR A 22 -0.44 -10.10 10.45
CA THR A 22 -0.63 -8.66 10.27
C THR A 22 0.67 -7.95 9.93
N ARG A 23 0.56 -6.78 9.31
CA ARG A 23 1.67 -5.88 8.99
C ARG A 23 1.35 -4.48 9.48
N LYS A 24 2.33 -3.82 10.07
CA LYS A 24 2.24 -2.40 10.38
C LYS A 24 2.78 -1.61 9.20
N VAL A 25 1.90 -0.89 8.53
CA VAL A 25 2.20 -0.06 7.36
C VAL A 25 2.12 1.40 7.77
N GLU A 26 3.08 2.21 7.32
CA GLU A 26 3.04 3.66 7.40
C GLU A 26 2.73 4.20 5.99
N PRO A 27 1.48 4.60 5.71
CA PRO A 27 1.09 5.14 4.41
C PRO A 27 1.82 6.45 4.12
N HIS A 28 2.17 6.73 2.87
CA HIS A 28 2.80 8.01 2.53
C HIS A 28 1.85 9.20 2.67
N ALA A 29 0.57 9.00 2.34
CA ALA A 29 -0.46 10.03 2.42
C ALA A 29 -0.84 10.41 3.87
N LYS A 30 -0.52 9.56 4.85
CA LYS A 30 -0.83 9.80 6.27
C LYS A 30 0.37 9.42 7.09
N ARG A 31 0.94 10.36 7.85
CA ARG A 31 2.05 10.11 8.81
C ARG A 31 1.58 9.34 10.05
N GLN A 32 0.85 8.25 9.86
CA GLN A 32 0.30 7.38 10.89
C GLN A 32 0.65 5.94 10.59
N ARG A 33 0.95 5.17 11.64
CA ARG A 33 1.19 3.73 11.54
C ARG A 33 -0.13 2.98 11.71
N ILE A 34 -0.48 2.15 10.73
CA ILE A 34 -1.71 1.36 10.73
C ILE A 34 -1.40 -0.13 10.69
N THR A 35 -2.21 -0.93 11.36
CA THR A 35 -2.10 -2.39 11.34
C THR A 35 -3.09 -2.95 10.31
N VAL A 36 -2.57 -3.69 9.33
CA VAL A 36 -3.37 -4.30 8.26
C VAL A 36 -3.10 -5.80 8.18
N ASN A 37 -4.13 -6.59 7.87
CA ASN A 37 -3.94 -8.03 7.66
C ASN A 37 -3.04 -8.27 6.43
N ARG A 38 -2.13 -9.24 6.53
CA ARG A 38 -1.20 -9.61 5.46
C ARG A 38 -1.88 -9.93 4.14
N ASN A 39 -3.09 -10.49 4.17
CA ASN A 39 -3.86 -10.84 2.98
C ASN A 39 -4.45 -9.60 2.26
N ARG A 40 -4.40 -8.43 2.91
CA ARG A 40 -4.90 -7.15 2.38
C ARG A 40 -3.80 -6.26 1.83
N VAL A 41 -2.56 -6.75 1.74
CA VAL A 41 -1.43 -5.99 1.20
C VAL A 41 -0.79 -6.73 0.03
N VAL A 42 -0.49 -5.97 -1.01
CA VAL A 42 0.17 -6.44 -2.21
C VAL A 42 1.56 -5.82 -2.28
N SER A 43 2.56 -6.65 -2.57
CA SER A 43 3.92 -6.15 -2.84
C SER A 43 3.90 -5.42 -4.18
N ILE A 44 4.28 -4.15 -4.17
CA ILE A 44 4.50 -3.40 -5.41
C ILE A 44 5.90 -3.81 -5.86
N LYS A 45 6.00 -4.79 -6.75
CA LYS A 45 7.26 -5.02 -7.46
C LYS A 45 7.39 -3.89 -8.47
N ASN A 46 8.53 -3.20 -8.47
CA ASN A 46 8.92 -2.34 -9.59
C ASN A 46 9.32 -3.26 -10.74
N ASP A 47 8.36 -4.00 -11.27
CA ASP A 47 8.57 -4.73 -12.49
C ASP A 47 8.50 -3.69 -13.60
N SER A 48 9.66 -3.36 -14.17
CA SER A 48 9.76 -2.60 -15.42
C SER A 48 9.10 -3.32 -16.61
N GLN A 49 8.40 -4.43 -16.36
CA GLN A 49 7.69 -5.22 -17.34
C GLN A 49 6.27 -5.58 -16.85
N THR A 50 5.33 -4.65 -16.98
CA THR A 50 3.94 -5.05 -17.23
C THR A 50 3.23 -4.03 -18.12
N PRO A 51 2.93 -4.39 -19.38
CA PRO A 51 2.12 -3.54 -20.25
C PRO A 51 0.65 -3.69 -19.86
N ARG A 52 -0.08 -2.56 -19.87
CA ARG A 52 -1.55 -2.45 -19.99
C ARG A 52 -2.38 -2.99 -18.81
N CYS A 53 -2.68 -2.14 -17.83
CA CYS A 53 -4.06 -1.80 -17.43
C CYS A 53 -4.05 -0.76 -16.29
N GLY A 54 -4.40 0.49 -16.59
CA GLY A 54 -5.33 1.30 -15.79
C GLY A 54 -5.16 1.47 -14.27
N TYR A 55 -3.96 1.50 -13.70
CA TYR A 55 -3.81 1.93 -12.30
C TYR A 55 -3.32 3.38 -12.24
N MET A 56 -4.27 4.33 -12.36
CA MET A 56 -4.04 5.73 -11.98
C MET A 56 -3.50 5.74 -10.54
N ILE A 57 -2.21 6.00 -10.38
CA ILE A 57 -1.64 6.34 -9.09
C ILE A 57 -2.17 7.75 -8.79
N ARG A 58 -3.34 7.84 -8.14
CA ARG A 58 -3.79 9.11 -7.55
C ARG A 58 -2.87 9.40 -6.37
N ILE A 59 -1.69 9.93 -6.68
CA ILE A 59 -0.95 10.77 -5.74
C ILE A 59 -1.67 12.11 -5.82
N ASP A 60 -2.79 12.24 -5.11
CA ASP A 60 -3.33 13.57 -4.82
C ASP A 60 -2.27 14.26 -3.96
N LEU A 61 -1.42 15.01 -4.65
CA LEU A 61 -0.48 15.99 -4.13
C LEU A 61 -1.32 17.06 -3.43
N ILE A 62 -1.62 16.86 -2.15
CA ILE A 62 -2.20 17.92 -1.31
C ILE A 62 -1.09 18.98 -1.17
N ARG A 63 -1.29 20.12 -1.86
CA ARG A 63 -0.55 21.37 -1.65
C ARG A 63 -0.95 21.99 -0.32
#